data_AF-A0A914HYT6-F1
#
_entry.id   AF-A0A914HYT6-F1
#
_cell.length_a   1.000
_cell.length_b   1.000
_cell.length_c   1.000
_cell.angle_alpha   90.00
_cell.angle_beta   90.00
_cell.angle_gamma   90.00
#
_symmetry.space_group_name_H-M   'P 1'
#
loop_
_entity.id
_entity.type
_entity.pdbx_description
1 polymer ?
#
loop_
_entity_poly.entity_id
_entity_poly.type
_entity_poly.pdbx_seq_one_letter_code
_entity_poly.pdbx_strand_id
1 'polypeptide(L)'
;MIVPNKMFLNESNALLPSRDCHQFAVDRQKLADFLRERMQNCANASFFNADLLRYELPLELAPSPLPLRFSSRWIRHEKTEIGESAPQNVVFSTKVSTQSCGDSVISLLSSEPSANWIEEHSVLNWEFREFPSSSVGGGALKAVFKCAGELTPANSYAQFQVSDTSLSAAHILLDDQSGFALSVFKKKLQAGKYFCEPAN
;
A
#
# COMPACT_ATOMS: atom_id res chain seq x y z
N MET A 1 17.59 -3.08 4.33
CA MET A 1 18.72 -2.23 3.85
C MET A 1 18.34 -0.77 4.01
N ILE A 2 19.26 0.12 4.40
CA ILE A 2 19.03 1.58 4.48
C ILE A 2 19.93 2.28 3.46
N VAL A 3 19.36 3.24 2.74
CA VAL A 3 20.04 4.04 1.71
C VAL A 3 19.81 5.53 1.99
N PRO A 4 20.79 6.24 2.58
CA PRO A 4 20.69 7.66 2.83
C PRO A 4 20.90 8.46 1.54
N ASN A 5 20.22 9.61 1.42
CA ASN A 5 20.48 10.56 0.36
C ASN A 5 21.80 11.29 0.62
N LYS A 6 22.87 10.84 -0.04
CA LYS A 6 24.23 11.39 0.09
C LYS A 6 24.38 12.85 -0.33
N MET A 7 23.38 13.45 -0.98
CA MET A 7 23.36 14.89 -1.24
C MET A 7 23.18 15.68 0.05
N PHE A 8 22.39 15.17 0.99
CA PHE A 8 21.99 15.89 2.19
C PHE A 8 22.45 15.22 3.48
N LEU A 9 22.67 13.91 3.48
CA LEU A 9 23.00 13.14 4.68
C LEU A 9 24.41 12.58 4.63
N ASN A 10 25.14 12.79 5.71
CA ASN A 10 26.41 12.14 6.01
C ASN A 10 26.19 11.18 7.19
N GLU A 11 26.75 9.96 7.11
CA GLU A 11 26.72 9.03 8.24
C GLU A 11 27.53 9.60 9.42
N SER A 12 26.98 9.51 10.62
CA SER A 12 27.67 9.91 11.83
C SER A 12 28.51 8.77 12.39
N ASN A 13 29.72 9.07 12.86
CA ASN A 13 30.58 8.12 13.58
C ASN A 13 30.27 8.05 15.08
N ALA A 14 29.15 8.64 15.52
CA ALA A 14 28.76 8.65 16.94
C ALA A 14 28.42 7.24 17.45
N LEU A 15 28.64 7.01 18.74
CA LEU A 15 28.25 5.79 19.41
C LEU A 15 26.72 5.76 19.55
N LEU A 16 26.09 4.75 18.94
CA LEU A 16 24.63 4.62 18.91
C LEU A 16 24.13 3.72 20.04
N PRO A 17 22.93 4.00 20.59
CA PRO A 17 22.37 3.25 21.72
C PRO A 17 21.98 1.81 21.37
N SER A 18 21.77 1.50 20.09
CA SER A 18 21.45 0.17 19.58
C SER A 18 22.01 -0.01 18.17
N ARG A 19 22.23 -1.27 17.76
CA ARG A 19 22.63 -1.63 16.39
C ARG A 19 21.57 -1.29 15.34
N ASP A 20 20.31 -1.16 15.76
CA ASP A 20 19.18 -0.81 14.89
C ASP A 20 18.93 0.71 14.82
N CYS A 21 19.74 1.48 15.55
CA CYS A 21 19.72 2.93 15.48
C CYS A 21 20.71 3.39 14.40
N HIS A 22 20.34 4.44 13.66
CA HIS A 22 21.19 5.07 12.67
C HIS A 22 21.15 6.59 12.89
N GLN A 23 22.31 7.23 12.90
CA GLN A 23 22.41 8.68 13.03
C GLN A 23 23.04 9.29 11.78
N PHE A 24 22.39 10.34 11.27
CA PHE A 24 22.81 11.07 10.10
C PHE A 24 22.96 12.55 10.43
N ALA A 25 24.05 13.15 9.96
CA ALA A 25 24.25 14.58 9.99
C ALA A 25 23.79 15.20 8.66
N VAL A 26 23.01 16.27 8.73
CA VAL A 26 22.53 16.99 7.53
C VAL A 26 23.58 17.98 7.05
N ASP A 27 23.96 17.91 5.78
CA ASP A 27 24.73 18.94 5.07
C ASP A 27 23.83 20.16 4.85
N ARG A 28 23.88 21.10 5.81
CA ARG A 28 23.02 22.28 5.84
C ARG A 28 23.23 23.19 4.64
N GLN A 29 24.44 23.26 4.10
CA GLN A 29 24.74 24.12 2.95
C GLN A 29 24.08 23.57 1.69
N LYS A 30 24.29 22.27 1.39
CA LYS A 30 23.66 21.64 0.24
C LYS A 30 22.14 21.64 0.32
N LEU A 31 21.58 21.44 1.52
CA LEU A 31 20.14 21.53 1.73
C LEU A 31 19.63 22.96 1.47
N ALA A 32 20.34 23.99 1.96
CA ALA A 32 19.97 25.38 1.71
C ALA A 32 20.02 25.73 0.22
N ASP A 33 21.06 25.30 -0.49
CA ASP A 33 21.20 25.55 -1.92
C ASP A 33 20.05 24.88 -2.71
N PHE A 34 19.74 23.62 -2.39
CA PHE A 34 18.58 22.90 -2.96
C PHE A 34 17.25 23.62 -2.72
N LEU A 35 17.01 24.09 -1.49
CA LEU A 35 15.76 24.79 -1.15
C LEU A 35 15.64 26.15 -1.85
N ARG A 36 16.74 26.89 -2.01
CA ARG A 36 16.75 28.17 -2.76
C ARG A 36 16.39 27.95 -4.23
N GLU A 37 16.96 26.94 -4.86
CA GLU A 37 16.63 26.57 -6.25
C GLU A 37 15.14 26.20 -6.38
N ARG A 38 14.61 25.39 -5.45
CA ARG A 38 13.19 25.02 -5.45
C ARG A 38 12.27 26.22 -5.25
N MET A 39 12.65 27.16 -4.40
CA MET A 39 11.89 28.38 -4.15
C MET A 39 11.83 29.29 -5.39
N GLN A 40 12.92 29.39 -6.15
CA GLN A 40 12.92 30.14 -7.42
C GLN A 40 11.99 29.52 -8.45
N ASN A 41 11.96 28.19 -8.53
CA ASN A 41 11.13 27.46 -9.50
C ASN A 41 9.65 27.37 -9.08
N CYS A 42 9.35 27.46 -7.79
CA CYS A 42 8.00 27.23 -7.23
C CYS A 42 7.68 28.22 -6.10
N ALA A 43 7.68 29.51 -6.41
CA ALA A 43 7.56 30.60 -5.42
C ALA A 43 6.27 30.58 -4.57
N ASN A 44 5.19 29.92 -5.04
CA ASN A 44 3.90 29.85 -4.34
C ASN A 44 3.73 28.60 -3.45
N ALA A 45 4.76 27.75 -3.31
CA ALA A 45 4.66 26.53 -2.52
C ALA A 45 4.71 26.83 -1.02
N SER A 46 3.79 26.25 -0.24
CA SER A 46 3.76 26.41 1.23
C SER A 46 4.79 25.56 1.97
N PHE A 47 5.36 24.55 1.31
CA PHE A 47 6.44 23.71 1.82
C PHE A 47 7.20 23.04 0.67
N PHE A 48 8.44 22.60 0.94
CA PHE A 48 9.28 21.85 0.01
C PHE A 48 9.62 20.48 0.59
N ASN A 49 9.43 19.43 -0.20
CA ASN A 49 9.78 18.07 0.20
C ASN A 49 11.20 17.74 -0.26
N ALA A 50 11.96 17.06 0.60
CA ALA A 50 13.26 16.50 0.27
C ALA A 50 13.29 15.01 0.65
N ASP A 51 13.68 14.15 -0.28
CA ASP A 51 13.90 12.74 -0.02
C ASP A 51 15.18 12.57 0.80
N LEU A 52 15.06 12.13 2.04
CA LEU A 52 16.21 11.99 2.94
C LEU A 52 16.77 10.56 2.95
N LEU A 53 15.91 9.55 3.01
CA LEU A 53 16.31 8.17 3.24
C LEU A 53 15.32 7.21 2.61
N ARG A 54 15.83 6.10 2.07
CA ARG A 54 15.03 4.96 1.61
C ARG A 54 15.45 3.73 2.41
N TYR A 55 14.50 2.86 2.70
CA TYR A 55 14.80 1.61 3.38
C TYR A 55 13.88 0.49 2.93
N GLU A 56 14.36 -0.73 3.14
CA GLU A 56 13.63 -1.96 2.90
C GLU A 56 13.49 -2.71 4.22
N LEU A 57 12.26 -3.14 4.51
CA LEU A 57 11.92 -3.97 5.66
C LEU A 57 11.92 -5.44 5.23
N PRO A 58 12.82 -6.28 5.78
CA PRO A 58 12.76 -7.74 5.59
C PRO A 58 11.42 -8.30 6.07
N LEU A 59 10.92 -9.33 5.38
CA LEU A 59 9.62 -9.92 5.69
C LEU A 59 9.58 -10.55 7.08
N GLU A 60 10.71 -11.07 7.57
CA GLU A 60 10.87 -11.67 8.89
C GLU A 60 10.66 -10.65 10.02
N LEU A 61 10.88 -9.36 9.72
CA LEU A 61 10.67 -8.25 10.65
C LEU A 61 9.32 -7.56 10.43
N ALA A 62 8.56 -7.95 9.40
CA ALA A 62 7.24 -7.40 9.16
C ALA A 62 6.26 -7.89 10.23
N PRO A 63 5.36 -7.02 10.72
CA PRO A 63 4.38 -7.40 11.71
C PRO A 63 3.43 -8.47 11.13
N SER A 64 3.11 -9.46 11.96
CA SER A 64 2.11 -10.48 11.67
C SER A 64 0.93 -10.32 12.64
N PRO A 65 -0.33 -10.22 12.15
CA PRO A 65 -0.72 -10.28 10.74
C PRO A 65 -0.43 -8.98 9.96
N LEU A 66 -0.33 -9.10 8.63
CA LEU A 66 -0.24 -7.95 7.72
C LEU A 66 -1.52 -7.09 7.77
N PRO A 67 -1.46 -5.81 7.33
CA PRO A 67 -2.60 -4.88 7.38
C PRO A 67 -3.79 -5.18 6.47
N LEU A 68 -3.74 -6.28 5.73
CA LEU A 68 -4.87 -6.88 5.05
C LEU A 68 -4.47 -8.33 4.85
N ARG A 69 -5.42 -9.27 4.93
CA ARG A 69 -5.21 -10.64 4.51
C ARG A 69 -6.41 -11.05 3.69
N PHE A 70 -6.22 -11.68 2.54
CA PHE A 70 -7.33 -12.13 1.72
C PHE A 70 -6.95 -13.35 0.91
N SER A 71 -7.93 -14.17 0.58
CA SER A 71 -7.78 -15.34 -0.27
C SER A 71 -8.87 -15.35 -1.34
N SER A 72 -8.51 -15.80 -2.54
CA SER A 72 -9.41 -15.89 -3.68
C SER A 72 -9.68 -17.36 -3.99
N ARG A 73 -10.95 -17.71 -4.26
CA ARG A 73 -11.35 -19.07 -4.62
C ARG A 73 -12.40 -19.01 -5.72
N TRP A 74 -12.12 -19.72 -6.81
CA TRP A 74 -12.99 -19.84 -7.96
C TRP A 74 -13.71 -21.17 -7.88
N ILE A 75 -14.98 -21.15 -7.50
CA ILE A 75 -15.86 -22.33 -7.51
C ILE A 75 -16.90 -22.06 -8.61
N ARG A 76 -17.50 -23.11 -9.19
CA ARG A 76 -18.71 -23.02 -10.03
C ARG A 76 -19.87 -22.22 -9.37
N HIS A 77 -19.75 -21.87 -8.08
CA HIS A 77 -20.53 -20.87 -7.31
C HIS A 77 -19.61 -20.17 -6.26
N GLU A 78 -19.26 -18.89 -6.41
CA GLU A 78 -18.09 -18.27 -5.74
C GLU A 78 -18.20 -17.93 -4.23
N LYS A 79 -17.05 -17.98 -3.53
CA LYS A 79 -16.81 -17.47 -2.17
C LYS A 79 -15.37 -16.93 -2.02
N THR A 80 -15.18 -15.62 -1.89
CA THR A 80 -13.90 -15.00 -1.46
C THR A 80 -13.95 -14.79 0.05
N GLU A 81 -12.91 -15.14 0.80
CA GLU A 81 -12.81 -14.93 2.26
C GLU A 81 -11.68 -13.94 2.58
N ILE A 82 -12.00 -12.87 3.32
CA ILE A 82 -11.07 -11.83 3.77
C ILE A 82 -10.76 -12.02 5.26
N GLY A 83 -9.50 -11.86 5.65
CA GLY A 83 -9.00 -11.83 7.02
C GLY A 83 -8.67 -10.42 7.52
N GLU A 84 -8.50 -10.34 8.84
CA GLU A 84 -8.50 -9.14 9.68
C GLU A 84 -7.51 -8.04 9.30
N SER A 85 -8.00 -6.79 9.25
CA SER A 85 -7.31 -5.53 9.57
C SER A 85 -8.23 -4.34 9.21
N ALA A 86 -7.89 -3.10 9.60
CA ALA A 86 -8.67 -1.87 9.37
C ALA A 86 -8.07 -0.92 8.29
N PRO A 87 -7.90 -1.35 7.03
CA PRO A 87 -7.42 -0.48 5.96
C PRO A 87 -8.50 0.52 5.48
N GLN A 88 -8.05 1.67 4.96
CA GLN A 88 -8.92 2.70 4.38
C GLN A 88 -8.81 2.71 2.85
N ASN A 89 -9.88 3.12 2.18
CA ASN A 89 -9.97 3.21 0.71
C ASN A 89 -9.50 1.91 0.04
N VAL A 90 -10.12 0.80 0.44
CA VAL A 90 -9.77 -0.52 -0.07
C VAL A 90 -10.47 -0.76 -1.39
N VAL A 91 -9.70 -1.02 -2.43
CA VAL A 91 -10.21 -1.45 -3.73
C VAL A 91 -9.74 -2.88 -3.98
N PHE A 92 -10.68 -3.79 -4.17
CA PHE A 92 -10.39 -5.14 -4.67
C PHE A 92 -10.73 -5.21 -6.15
N SER A 93 -9.79 -5.71 -6.95
CA SER A 93 -9.96 -5.82 -8.40
C SER A 93 -9.59 -7.22 -8.88
N THR A 94 -10.46 -7.85 -9.66
CA THR A 94 -10.19 -9.14 -10.30
C THR A 94 -10.51 -9.05 -11.79
N LYS A 95 -9.54 -9.39 -12.65
CA LYS A 95 -9.75 -9.44 -14.11
C LYS A 95 -10.29 -10.81 -14.49
N VAL A 96 -11.47 -10.86 -15.06
CA VAL A 96 -12.18 -12.09 -15.42
C VAL A 96 -11.99 -12.34 -16.92
N SER A 97 -11.73 -13.60 -17.31
CA SER A 97 -11.56 -13.98 -18.72
C SER A 97 -12.07 -15.39 -18.97
N THR A 98 -12.40 -15.74 -20.21
CA THR A 98 -12.86 -17.09 -20.60
C THR A 98 -11.81 -17.81 -21.44
N GLN A 99 -11.80 -19.15 -21.39
CA GLN A 99 -10.94 -19.97 -22.27
C GLN A 99 -11.51 -20.11 -23.68
N SER A 100 -12.79 -19.77 -23.89
CA SER A 100 -13.43 -19.81 -25.20
C SER A 100 -12.89 -18.70 -26.11
N CYS A 101 -12.32 -19.09 -27.26
CA CYS A 101 -11.90 -18.18 -28.31
C CYS A 101 -13.14 -17.57 -28.99
N GLY A 102 -13.29 -16.24 -28.89
CA GLY A 102 -14.32 -15.45 -29.59
C GLY A 102 -15.28 -14.78 -28.63
N ASP A 103 -15.54 -13.48 -28.86
CA ASP A 103 -16.59 -12.54 -28.36
C ASP A 103 -17.57 -13.06 -27.29
N SER A 104 -17.04 -13.72 -26.26
CA SER A 104 -17.83 -14.35 -25.20
C SER A 104 -18.19 -13.25 -24.23
N VAL A 105 -19.39 -12.69 -24.37
CA VAL A 105 -19.88 -11.66 -23.45
C VAL A 105 -19.96 -12.23 -22.03
N ILE A 106 -19.17 -11.66 -21.12
CA ILE A 106 -19.20 -11.96 -19.69
C ILE A 106 -20.10 -10.91 -19.03
N SER A 107 -21.15 -11.35 -18.35
CA SER A 107 -22.07 -10.47 -17.63
C SER A 107 -22.11 -10.83 -16.16
N LEU A 108 -22.04 -9.81 -15.28
CA LEU A 108 -22.25 -9.97 -13.84
C LEU A 108 -23.74 -10.23 -13.56
N LEU A 109 -24.08 -11.35 -12.90
CA LEU A 109 -25.43 -11.69 -12.46
C LEU A 109 -25.75 -11.11 -11.08
N SER A 110 -24.82 -11.27 -10.15
CA SER A 110 -24.98 -10.78 -8.78
C SER A 110 -23.62 -10.57 -8.13
N SER A 111 -23.59 -9.70 -7.13
CA SER A 111 -22.42 -9.48 -6.29
C SER A 111 -22.84 -9.15 -4.86
N GLU A 112 -22.15 -9.74 -3.88
CA GLU A 112 -22.34 -9.49 -2.46
C GLU A 112 -20.97 -9.23 -1.81
N PRO A 113 -20.67 -8.02 -1.31
CA PRO A 113 -21.45 -6.78 -1.44
C PRO A 113 -21.50 -6.28 -2.90
N SER A 114 -22.25 -5.19 -3.15
CA SER A 114 -22.37 -4.59 -4.49
C SER A 114 -20.99 -4.25 -5.06
N ALA A 115 -20.73 -4.74 -6.28
CA ALA A 115 -19.50 -4.51 -7.04
C ALA A 115 -19.78 -3.62 -8.26
N ASN A 116 -18.74 -2.97 -8.76
CA ASN A 116 -18.73 -2.34 -10.06
C ASN A 116 -18.11 -3.29 -11.10
N TRP A 117 -18.84 -3.58 -12.17
CA TRP A 117 -18.36 -4.40 -13.29
C TRP A 117 -18.02 -3.51 -14.48
N ILE A 118 -16.77 -3.59 -14.94
CA ILE A 118 -16.24 -2.83 -16.08
C ILE A 118 -16.13 -3.79 -17.27
N GLU A 119 -17.18 -3.83 -18.11
CA GLU A 119 -17.29 -4.73 -19.27
C GLU A 119 -16.12 -4.59 -20.24
N GLU A 120 -15.74 -3.35 -20.57
CA GLU A 120 -14.67 -2.99 -21.53
C GLU A 120 -13.32 -3.63 -21.21
N HIS A 121 -13.05 -3.89 -19.93
CA HIS A 121 -11.80 -4.47 -19.45
C HIS A 121 -11.98 -5.85 -18.81
N SER A 122 -13.25 -6.30 -18.70
CA SER A 122 -13.65 -7.48 -17.95
C SER A 122 -13.08 -7.48 -16.52
N VAL A 123 -13.25 -6.35 -15.82
CA VAL A 123 -12.73 -6.15 -14.46
C VAL A 123 -13.87 -5.96 -13.47
N LEU A 124 -13.83 -6.75 -12.39
CA LEU A 124 -14.74 -6.61 -11.26
C LEU A 124 -14.05 -5.84 -10.12
N ASN A 125 -14.70 -4.81 -9.61
CA ASN A 125 -14.20 -3.93 -8.57
C ASN A 125 -15.13 -3.86 -7.37
N TRP A 126 -14.60 -4.06 -6.17
CA TRP A 126 -15.23 -3.64 -4.92
C TRP A 126 -14.46 -2.49 -4.31
N GLU A 127 -15.17 -1.43 -3.92
CA GLU A 127 -14.57 -0.25 -3.29
C GLU A 127 -15.19 0.01 -1.91
N PHE A 128 -14.33 0.15 -0.90
CA PHE A 128 -14.72 0.42 0.48
C PHE A 128 -13.99 1.67 0.97
N ARG A 129 -14.74 2.72 1.35
CA ARG A 129 -14.16 3.94 1.94
C ARG A 129 -13.55 3.65 3.31
N GLU A 130 -14.31 2.94 4.13
CA GLU A 130 -13.88 2.44 5.43
C GLU A 130 -14.06 0.92 5.40
N PHE A 131 -12.96 0.18 5.50
CA PHE A 131 -13.06 -1.27 5.63
C PHE A 131 -13.54 -1.59 7.04
N PRO A 132 -14.61 -2.39 7.20
CA PRO A 132 -15.17 -2.65 8.51
C PRO A 132 -14.11 -3.28 9.41
N SER A 133 -13.68 -2.54 10.44
CA SER A 133 -12.84 -3.05 11.52
C SER A 133 -13.72 -3.93 12.41
N SER A 134 -14.04 -5.15 11.99
CA SER A 134 -14.80 -6.03 12.86
C SER A 134 -13.87 -6.68 13.88
N SER A 135 -14.14 -6.44 15.16
CA SER A 135 -13.72 -7.27 16.30
C SER A 135 -14.28 -8.72 16.24
N VAL A 136 -14.84 -9.10 15.09
CA VAL A 136 -15.56 -10.33 14.80
C VAL A 136 -15.26 -10.66 13.33
N GLY A 137 -14.13 -11.32 13.08
CA GLY A 137 -13.75 -12.01 11.84
C GLY A 137 -14.28 -11.51 10.50
N GLY A 138 -13.36 -11.05 9.64
CA GLY A 138 -13.36 -11.25 8.18
C GLY A 138 -14.67 -11.24 7.36
N GLY A 139 -14.76 -10.36 6.35
CA GLY A 139 -15.86 -10.37 5.37
C GLY A 139 -15.65 -11.30 4.18
N ALA A 140 -16.69 -11.52 3.37
CA ALA A 140 -16.61 -12.27 2.12
C ALA A 140 -17.07 -11.42 0.93
N LEU A 141 -16.36 -11.50 -0.19
CA LEU A 141 -16.75 -10.87 -1.46
C LEU A 141 -17.17 -11.99 -2.43
N LYS A 142 -18.35 -11.87 -3.02
CA LYS A 142 -18.87 -12.89 -3.93
C LYS A 142 -19.37 -12.23 -5.19
N ALA A 143 -19.07 -12.81 -6.33
CA ALA A 143 -19.70 -12.47 -7.58
C ALA A 143 -20.17 -13.73 -8.29
N VAL A 144 -21.21 -13.59 -9.11
CA VAL A 144 -21.68 -14.65 -9.96
C VAL A 144 -21.71 -14.10 -11.38
N PHE A 145 -21.01 -14.76 -12.28
CA PHE A 145 -20.94 -14.39 -13.68
C PHE A 145 -21.71 -15.36 -14.55
N LYS A 146 -22.28 -14.83 -15.63
CA LYS A 146 -22.81 -15.60 -16.75
C LYS A 146 -21.90 -15.39 -17.96
N CYS A 147 -21.44 -16.47 -18.56
CA CYS A 147 -20.67 -16.47 -19.79
C CYS A 147 -20.94 -17.76 -20.57
N ALA A 148 -20.60 -17.76 -21.87
CA ALA A 148 -20.84 -18.88 -22.77
C ALA A 148 -19.78 -20.00 -22.70
N GLY A 149 -18.78 -19.87 -21.82
CA GLY A 149 -17.65 -20.79 -21.69
C GLY A 149 -17.15 -20.93 -20.25
N GLU A 150 -16.02 -21.62 -20.07
CA GLU A 150 -15.40 -21.71 -18.74
C GLU A 150 -14.58 -20.45 -18.45
N LEU A 151 -14.79 -19.90 -17.25
CA LEU A 151 -13.97 -18.81 -16.73
C LEU A 151 -12.58 -19.33 -16.37
N THR A 152 -11.58 -18.51 -16.67
CA THR A 152 -10.19 -18.76 -16.28
C THR A 152 -9.94 -18.12 -14.92
N PRO A 153 -9.51 -18.89 -13.91
CA PRO A 153 -9.11 -18.33 -12.63
C PRO A 153 -8.05 -17.25 -12.80
N ALA A 154 -8.21 -16.15 -12.07
CA ALA A 154 -7.33 -15.01 -12.16
C ALA A 154 -6.96 -14.46 -10.78
N ASN A 155 -5.83 -13.75 -10.74
CA ASN A 155 -5.34 -13.10 -9.54
C ASN A 155 -6.29 -11.98 -9.11
N SER A 156 -6.51 -11.90 -7.81
CA SER A 156 -7.24 -10.80 -7.18
C SER A 156 -6.23 -9.82 -6.59
N TYR A 157 -6.39 -8.55 -6.90
CA TYR A 157 -5.53 -7.45 -6.45
C TYR A 157 -6.25 -6.63 -5.39
N ALA A 158 -5.51 -6.10 -4.42
CA ALA A 158 -6.03 -5.12 -3.48
C ALA A 158 -5.16 -3.86 -3.46
N GLN A 159 -5.79 -2.70 -3.44
CA GLN A 159 -5.16 -1.42 -3.18
C GLN A 159 -5.76 -0.85 -1.91
N PHE A 160 -4.92 -0.38 -0.99
CA PHE A 160 -5.39 0.24 0.25
C PHE A 160 -4.35 1.20 0.81
N GLN A 161 -4.79 2.05 1.73
CA GLN A 161 -3.93 2.93 2.49
C GLN A 161 -4.24 2.81 3.98
N VAL A 162 -3.22 2.98 4.82
CA VAL A 162 -3.39 3.07 6.27
C VAL A 162 -2.63 4.30 6.75
N SER A 163 -3.36 5.21 7.39
CA SER A 163 -2.80 6.44 7.96
C SER A 163 -2.26 6.17 9.35
N ASP A 164 -1.32 7.02 9.79
CA ASP A 164 -0.76 7.06 11.14
C ASP A 164 -0.10 5.76 11.62
N THR A 165 0.30 4.89 10.69
CA THR A 165 1.00 3.64 10.97
C THR A 165 2.13 3.34 9.98
N SER A 166 3.03 2.44 10.37
CA SER A 166 4.17 1.97 9.58
C SER A 166 4.46 0.50 9.92
N LEU A 167 4.78 -0.32 8.92
CA LEU A 167 5.17 -1.71 9.16
C LEU A 167 6.48 -1.86 9.93
N SER A 168 7.44 -0.97 9.70
CA SER A 168 8.78 -1.04 10.30
C SER A 168 8.85 -0.62 11.77
N ALA A 169 7.76 -0.06 12.30
CA ALA A 169 7.76 0.68 13.57
C ALA A 169 8.90 1.72 13.69
N ALA A 170 9.47 2.18 12.57
CA ALA A 170 10.58 3.13 12.61
C ALA A 170 10.13 4.49 13.13
N HIS A 171 11.02 5.15 13.87
CA HIS A 171 10.82 6.49 14.40
C HIS A 171 12.03 7.37 14.04
N ILE A 172 11.74 8.64 13.78
CA ILE A 172 12.77 9.65 13.54
C ILE A 172 12.79 10.56 14.78
N LEU A 173 13.98 10.73 15.33
CA LEU A 173 14.24 11.65 16.43
C LEU A 173 15.20 12.73 15.93
N LEU A 174 14.96 13.98 16.32
CA LEU A 174 15.92 15.06 16.13
C LEU A 174 16.87 15.08 17.32
N ASP A 175 18.13 15.43 17.07
CA ASP A 175 19.08 15.69 18.14
C ASP A 175 18.66 16.96 18.90
N ASP A 176 18.61 16.89 20.23
CA ASP A 176 18.19 17.97 21.14
C ASP A 176 19.04 19.23 20.97
N GLN A 177 20.27 19.10 20.47
CA GLN A 177 21.17 20.24 20.21
C GLN A 177 21.03 20.85 18.81
N SER A 178 20.10 20.36 17.98
CA SER A 178 19.98 20.78 16.59
C SER A 178 19.38 22.18 16.41
N GLY A 179 18.62 22.68 17.40
CA GLY A 179 17.85 23.92 17.31
C GLY A 179 16.59 23.82 16.44
N PHE A 180 16.24 22.60 15.99
CA PHE A 180 15.04 22.33 15.19
C PHE A 180 14.04 21.52 16.01
N ALA A 181 12.76 21.71 15.72
CA ALA A 181 11.66 20.93 16.28
C ALA A 181 10.86 20.27 15.15
N LEU A 182 10.47 19.01 15.35
CA LEU A 182 9.61 18.30 14.41
C LEU A 182 8.17 18.80 14.61
N SER A 183 7.63 19.50 13.63
CA SER A 183 6.26 20.03 13.70
C SER A 183 5.21 18.94 13.59
N VAL A 184 5.38 18.02 12.64
CA VAL A 184 4.47 16.89 12.40
C VAL A 184 5.25 15.67 11.95
N PHE A 185 4.95 14.51 12.55
CA PHE A 185 5.43 13.21 12.09
C PHE A 185 4.30 12.41 11.47
N LYS A 186 4.17 12.45 10.14
CA LYS A 186 3.13 11.72 9.41
C LYS A 186 3.64 10.35 8.99
N LYS A 187 2.91 9.30 9.38
CA LYS A 187 3.14 7.94 8.88
C LYS A 187 2.02 7.57 7.91
N LYS A 188 2.38 6.95 6.80
CA LYS A 188 1.41 6.47 5.82
C LYS A 188 1.92 5.17 5.21
N LEU A 189 1.08 4.15 5.23
CA LEU A 189 1.28 2.92 4.51
C LEU A 189 0.38 2.92 3.28
N GLN A 190 0.91 2.46 2.15
CA GLN A 190 0.16 2.26 0.92
C GLN A 190 0.51 0.90 0.33
N ALA A 191 -0.49 0.16 -0.12
CA ALA A 191 -0.28 -1.10 -0.82
C ALA A 191 0.44 -0.86 -2.15
N GLY A 192 1.51 -1.62 -2.39
CA GLY A 192 2.16 -1.74 -3.69
C GLY A 192 1.45 -2.77 -4.56
N LYS A 193 2.23 -3.65 -5.22
CA LYS A 193 1.67 -4.84 -5.90
C LYS A 193 1.22 -5.85 -4.85
N TYR A 194 -0.05 -5.76 -4.44
CA TYR A 194 -0.64 -6.60 -3.41
C TYR A 194 -1.74 -7.48 -4.04
N PHE A 195 -1.51 -8.79 -4.11
CA PHE A 195 -2.40 -9.72 -4.80
C PHE A 195 -2.41 -11.09 -4.12
N CYS A 196 -3.45 -11.87 -4.38
CA CYS A 196 -3.46 -13.30 -4.10
C CYS A 196 -3.77 -14.08 -5.37
N GLU A 197 -3.18 -15.26 -5.46
CA GLU A 197 -3.48 -16.22 -6.52
C GLU A 197 -4.74 -17.00 -6.15
N PRO A 198 -5.55 -17.41 -7.14
CA PRO A 198 -6.72 -18.22 -6.88
C PRO A 198 -6.31 -19.59 -6.33
N ALA A 199 -6.92 -20.00 -5.21
CA ALA A 199 -6.80 -21.36 -4.72
C ALA A 199 -7.59 -22.31 -5.62
N ASN A 200 -6.98 -23.45 -5.98
CA ASN A 200 -7.63 -24.57 -6.67
C ASN A 200 -8.69 -25.25 -5.79
#